data_AF-A0A5C9AD91-F1
#
_entry.id   AF-A0A5C9AD91-F1
#
_cell.length_a   1.000
_cell.length_b   1.000
_cell.length_c   1.000
_cell.angle_alpha   90.00
_cell.angle_beta   90.00
_cell.angle_gamma   90.00
#
_symmetry.space_group_name_H-M   'P 1'
#
loop_
_entity.id
_entity.type
_entity.pdbx_description
1 polymer ?
#
loop_
_entity_poly.entity_id
_entity_poly.type
_entity_poly.pdbx_seq_one_letter_code
_entity_poly.pdbx_strand_id
1 'polypeptide(L)'
;MKGQETRGFQSEVKQLLHLMIHSLYSNKEIFLRELISNASDAADKLRFRALSNPDLYEGDGELRVRVSFDKDKRTLTISDNGVGMTRDEVIDHLGTIAKSGTKSFLESLGSDQAKDSQL
;
A
#
# COMPACT_ATOMS: atom_id res chain seq x y z
N MET A 1 -19.10 -14.45 -2.95
CA MET A 1 -18.00 -14.60 -1.96
C MET A 1 -18.58 -15.20 -0.69
N LYS A 2 -18.02 -16.30 -0.17
CA LYS A 2 -18.37 -16.80 1.18
C LYS A 2 -17.51 -16.07 2.22
N GLY A 3 -18.08 -15.70 3.37
CA GLY A 3 -17.33 -15.06 4.47
C GLY A 3 -17.11 -13.55 4.32
N GLN A 4 -18.03 -12.84 3.65
CA GLN A 4 -18.01 -11.38 3.56
C GLN A 4 -18.11 -10.76 4.96
N GLU A 5 -17.24 -9.79 5.24
CA GLU A 5 -17.16 -9.08 6.52
C GLU A 5 -16.90 -7.59 6.24
N THR A 6 -17.50 -6.70 7.03
CA THR A 6 -17.26 -5.26 6.94
C THR A 6 -16.67 -4.78 8.26
N ARG A 7 -15.52 -4.11 8.19
CA ARG A 7 -14.83 -3.52 9.34
C ARG A 7 -14.67 -2.02 9.13
N GLY A 8 -14.81 -1.25 10.20
CA GLY A 8 -14.47 0.17 10.18
C GLY A 8 -12.97 0.37 10.26
N PHE A 9 -12.45 1.35 9.55
CA PHE A 9 -11.10 1.84 9.76
C PHE A 9 -10.95 2.42 11.17
N GLN A 10 -9.77 2.26 11.77
CA GLN A 10 -9.44 2.94 13.03
C GLN A 10 -9.43 4.46 12.83
N SER A 11 -9.66 5.22 13.90
CA SER A 11 -9.78 6.69 13.89
C SER A 11 -8.63 7.40 13.18
N GLU A 12 -7.42 6.92 13.39
CA GLU A 12 -6.15 7.41 12.87
C GLU A 12 -6.09 7.25 11.35
N VAL A 13 -6.61 6.14 10.83
CA VAL A 13 -6.65 5.86 9.38
C VAL A 13 -7.62 6.79 8.68
N LYS A 14 -8.77 7.06 9.31
CA LYS A 14 -9.76 7.99 8.77
C LYS A 14 -9.19 9.41 8.66
N GLN A 15 -8.45 9.86 9.67
CA GLN A 15 -7.79 11.17 9.66
C GLN A 15 -6.68 11.24 8.61
N LEU A 16 -5.87 10.19 8.46
CA LEU A 16 -4.82 10.14 7.44
C LEU A 16 -5.42 10.17 6.03
N LEU A 17 -6.45 9.35 5.75
CA LEU A 17 -7.10 9.35 4.43
C LEU A 17 -7.64 10.73 4.08
N HIS A 18 -8.26 11.41 5.04
CA HIS A 18 -8.72 12.78 4.86
C HIS A 18 -7.55 13.72 4.51
N LEU A 19 -6.43 13.63 5.24
CA LEU A 19 -5.28 14.49 5.00
C LEU A 19 -4.58 14.19 3.67
N MET A 20 -4.35 12.92 3.34
CA MET A 20 -3.73 12.46 2.10
C MET A 20 -4.53 12.89 0.87
N ILE A 21 -5.86 12.84 0.94
CA ILE A 21 -6.71 13.32 -0.16
C ILE A 21 -6.45 14.79 -0.42
N HIS A 22 -6.21 15.62 0.59
CA HIS A 22 -6.01 17.06 0.42
C HIS A 22 -4.54 17.45 0.15
N SER A 23 -3.56 16.72 0.69
CA SER A 23 -2.12 17.02 0.53
C SER A 23 -1.51 16.45 -0.75
N LEU A 24 -2.01 15.33 -1.27
CA LEU A 24 -1.47 14.69 -2.47
C LEU A 24 -1.95 15.30 -3.79
N TYR A 25 -2.84 16.32 -3.76
CA TYR A 25 -3.30 16.96 -4.99
C TYR A 25 -2.16 17.56 -5.83
N SER A 26 -1.03 17.90 -5.21
CA SER A 26 0.14 18.42 -5.92
C SER A 26 0.97 17.33 -6.62
N ASN A 27 0.99 16.09 -6.12
CA ASN A 27 1.86 15.01 -6.60
C ASN A 27 1.12 13.67 -6.66
N LYS A 28 0.01 13.66 -7.41
CA LYS A 28 -0.91 12.51 -7.51
C LYS A 28 -0.28 11.25 -8.10
N GLU A 29 0.84 11.36 -8.78
CA GLU A 29 1.60 10.27 -9.39
C GLU A 29 2.38 9.42 -8.37
N ILE A 30 2.56 9.92 -7.13
CA ILE A 30 3.29 9.22 -6.06
C ILE A 30 2.68 7.84 -5.77
N PHE A 31 1.36 7.67 -5.87
CA PHE A 31 0.72 6.37 -5.60
C PHE A 31 1.32 5.24 -6.45
N LEU A 32 1.70 5.53 -7.70
CA LEU A 32 2.27 4.52 -8.60
C LEU A 32 3.66 4.11 -8.14
N ARG A 33 4.47 5.07 -7.67
CA ARG A 33 5.78 4.79 -7.05
C ARG A 33 5.62 3.91 -5.81
N GLU A 34 4.70 4.25 -4.91
CA GLU A 34 4.48 3.49 -3.67
C GLU A 34 4.00 2.07 -3.94
N LEU A 35 3.07 1.88 -4.88
CA LEU A 35 2.57 0.55 -5.22
C LEU A 35 3.64 -0.32 -5.91
N ILE A 36 4.49 0.27 -6.75
CA ILE A 36 5.64 -0.45 -7.33
C ILE A 36 6.68 -0.80 -6.25
N SER A 37 6.94 0.10 -5.30
CA SER A 37 7.83 -0.17 -4.16
C SER A 37 7.32 -1.35 -3.33
N ASN A 38 6.02 -1.38 -3.02
CA ASN A 38 5.40 -2.48 -2.29
C ASN A 38 5.52 -3.82 -3.03
N ALA A 39 5.36 -3.81 -4.35
CA ALA A 39 5.55 -5.01 -5.18
C ALA A 39 7.00 -5.51 -5.15
N SER A 40 7.98 -4.60 -5.17
CA SER A 40 9.40 -4.93 -5.03
C SER A 40 9.68 -5.59 -3.68
N ASP A 41 9.19 -5.00 -2.59
CA ASP A 41 9.35 -5.55 -1.24
C ASP A 41 8.69 -6.93 -1.10
N ALA A 42 7.54 -7.15 -1.74
CA ALA A 42 6.86 -8.44 -1.75
C ALA A 42 7.67 -9.51 -2.48
N ALA A 43 8.31 -9.15 -3.60
CA ALA A 43 9.19 -10.04 -4.35
C ALA A 43 10.46 -10.39 -3.55
N ASP A 44 11.10 -9.41 -2.90
CA ASP A 44 12.30 -9.64 -2.10
C ASP A 44 12.01 -10.48 -0.86
N LYS A 45 10.86 -10.28 -0.20
CA LYS A 45 10.40 -11.14 0.89
C LYS A 45 10.20 -12.58 0.43
N LEU A 46 9.62 -12.79 -0.76
CA LEU A 46 9.45 -14.13 -1.31
C LEU A 46 10.80 -14.79 -1.59
N ARG A 47 11.73 -14.06 -2.23
CA ARG A 47 13.10 -14.53 -2.48
C ARG A 47 13.79 -14.97 -1.20
N PHE A 48 13.71 -14.15 -0.16
CA PHE A 48 14.31 -14.46 1.13
C PHE A 48 13.73 -15.73 1.76
N ARG A 49 12.40 -15.88 1.77
CA ARG A 49 11.74 -17.10 2.29
C ARG A 49 12.10 -18.33 1.45
N ALA A 50 12.20 -18.17 0.14
CA ALA A 50 12.55 -19.25 -0.77
C ALA A 50 13.99 -19.78 -0.61
N LEU A 51 14.89 -19.02 0.03
CA LEU A 51 16.21 -19.53 0.43
C LEU A 51 16.12 -20.72 1.40
N SER A 52 15.07 -20.74 2.22
CA SER A 52 14.82 -21.82 3.19
C SER A 52 13.78 -22.83 2.71
N ASN A 53 12.86 -22.41 1.83
CA ASN A 53 11.84 -23.27 1.25
C ASN A 53 11.64 -22.97 -0.25
N PRO A 54 12.40 -23.63 -1.15
CA PRO A 54 12.36 -23.36 -2.58
C PRO A 54 10.99 -23.61 -3.24
N ASP A 55 10.15 -24.46 -2.65
CA ASP A 55 8.82 -24.80 -3.17
C ASP A 55 7.86 -23.61 -3.19
N LEU A 56 8.18 -22.52 -2.46
CA LEU A 56 7.39 -21.29 -2.43
C LEU A 56 7.27 -20.57 -3.78
N TYR A 57 8.14 -20.87 -4.75
CA TYR A 57 7.97 -20.34 -6.10
C TYR A 57 6.84 -21.02 -6.88
N GLU A 58 6.37 -22.20 -6.44
CA GLU A 58 5.28 -22.96 -7.07
C GLU A 58 5.48 -23.14 -8.61
N GLY A 59 6.74 -23.19 -9.06
CA GLY A 59 7.10 -23.31 -10.47
C GLY A 59 7.22 -21.98 -11.25
N ASP A 60 6.89 -20.83 -10.65
CA ASP A 60 7.10 -19.49 -11.23
C ASP A 60 8.16 -18.70 -10.45
N GLY A 61 9.42 -18.90 -10.82
CA GLY A 61 10.55 -18.13 -10.26
C GLY A 61 10.73 -16.74 -10.87
N GLU A 62 9.93 -16.37 -11.87
CA GLU A 62 10.06 -15.08 -12.58
C GLU A 62 9.22 -14.01 -11.87
N LEU A 63 9.78 -13.46 -10.80
CA LEU A 63 9.14 -12.38 -10.04
C LEU A 63 9.03 -11.10 -10.87
N ARG A 64 7.82 -10.52 -10.89
CA ARG A 64 7.47 -9.38 -11.74
C ARG A 64 6.33 -8.57 -11.15
N VAL A 65 6.28 -7.30 -11.51
CA VAL A 65 5.10 -6.43 -11.35
C VAL A 65 4.52 -6.14 -12.73
N ARG A 66 3.20 -6.26 -12.87
CA ARG A 66 2.46 -5.96 -14.10
C ARG A 66 1.54 -4.77 -13.86
N VAL A 67 1.58 -3.81 -14.76
CA VAL A 67 0.69 -2.64 -14.77
C VAL A 67 -0.16 -2.73 -16.03
N SER A 68 -1.48 -2.69 -15.85
CA SER A 68 -2.46 -2.74 -16.94
C SER A 68 -3.62 -1.79 -16.66
N PHE A 69 -4.29 -1.32 -17.70
CA PHE A 69 -5.42 -0.42 -17.57
C PHE A 69 -6.58 -0.85 -18.46
N ASP A 70 -7.79 -0.58 -17.98
CA ASP A 70 -9.04 -0.74 -18.72
C ASP A 70 -9.68 0.65 -18.81
N LYS A 71 -9.71 1.18 -20.03
CA LYS A 71 -10.22 2.54 -20.29
C LYS A 71 -11.73 2.61 -20.11
N ASP A 72 -12.45 1.55 -20.46
CA ASP A 72 -13.91 1.52 -20.42
C ASP A 72 -14.40 1.40 -18.99
N LYS A 73 -13.73 0.58 -18.17
CA LYS A 73 -14.00 0.46 -16.72
C LYS A 73 -13.34 1.55 -15.90
N ARG A 74 -12.45 2.35 -16.50
CA ARG A 74 -11.63 3.38 -15.84
C ARG A 74 -10.81 2.83 -14.68
N THR A 75 -10.24 1.64 -14.85
CA THR A 75 -9.45 0.95 -13.81
C THR A 75 -7.98 0.88 -14.20
N LEU A 76 -7.12 1.05 -13.20
CA LEU A 76 -5.70 0.71 -13.27
C LEU A 76 -5.47 -0.50 -12.36
N THR A 77 -4.81 -1.52 -12.87
CA THR A 77 -4.47 -2.75 -12.13
C THR A 77 -2.97 -2.88 -12.04
N ILE A 78 -2.47 -3.01 -10.81
CA ILE A 78 -1.09 -3.32 -10.50
C ILE A 78 -1.11 -4.68 -9.80
N SER A 79 -0.41 -5.66 -10.35
CA SER A 79 -0.37 -7.02 -9.82
C SER A 79 1.06 -7.54 -9.80
N ASP A 80 1.49 -8.07 -8.67
CA ASP A 80 2.74 -8.80 -8.51
C ASP A 80 2.49 -10.28 -8.19
N ASN A 81 3.54 -11.09 -8.32
CA ASN A 81 3.60 -12.48 -7.87
C ASN A 81 4.60 -12.64 -6.71
N GLY A 82 4.67 -11.65 -5.81
CA GLY A 82 5.48 -11.71 -4.62
C GLY A 82 4.88 -12.58 -3.52
N VAL A 83 5.31 -12.36 -2.29
CA VAL A 83 4.95 -13.21 -1.12
C VAL A 83 3.46 -13.22 -0.77
N GLY A 84 2.69 -12.25 -1.28
CA GLY A 84 1.28 -12.07 -0.96
C GLY A 84 1.03 -11.70 0.51
N MET A 85 -0.24 -11.77 0.92
CA MET A 85 -0.66 -11.57 2.30
C MET A 85 -1.73 -12.59 2.69
N THR A 86 -1.65 -13.07 3.92
CA THR A 86 -2.72 -13.82 4.58
C THR A 86 -3.89 -12.91 4.94
N ARG A 87 -5.03 -13.48 5.30
CA ARG A 87 -6.21 -12.70 5.76
C ARG A 87 -5.87 -11.81 6.96
N ASP A 88 -5.09 -12.33 7.91
CA ASP A 88 -4.75 -11.60 9.13
C ASP A 88 -3.76 -10.46 8.81
N GLU A 89 -2.76 -10.70 7.95
CA GLU A 89 -1.87 -9.64 7.46
C GLU A 89 -2.62 -8.55 6.68
N VAL A 90 -3.66 -8.89 5.91
CA VAL A 90 -4.52 -7.90 5.25
C VAL A 90 -5.25 -7.03 6.27
N ILE A 91 -5.83 -7.65 7.30
CA ILE A 91 -6.54 -6.93 8.37
C ILE A 91 -5.57 -6.02 9.14
N ASP A 92 -4.37 -6.50 9.43
CA ASP A 92 -3.39 -5.79 10.25
C ASP A 92 -2.61 -4.72 9.48
N HIS A 93 -2.25 -4.96 8.21
CA HIS A 93 -1.44 -4.02 7.43
C HIS A 93 -2.26 -3.02 6.60
N LEU A 94 -3.44 -3.43 6.11
CA LEU A 94 -4.32 -2.53 5.34
C LEU A 94 -5.45 -1.96 6.20
N GLY A 95 -5.99 -2.76 7.13
CA GLY A 95 -7.06 -2.34 8.03
C GLY A 95 -6.58 -1.51 9.22
N THR A 96 -5.30 -1.66 9.59
CA THR A 96 -4.63 -0.86 10.61
C THR A 96 -3.44 -0.16 9.97
N ILE A 97 -3.21 1.10 10.31
CA ILE A 97 -2.01 1.80 9.86
C ILE A 97 -0.81 1.27 10.63
N ALA A 98 0.24 0.91 9.91
CA ALA A 98 1.54 0.54 10.43
C ALA A 98 1.94 1.46 11.59
N LYS A 99 2.26 0.86 12.75
CA LYS A 99 2.62 1.51 14.02
C LYS A 99 3.83 2.47 13.95
N SER A 100 4.45 2.66 12.80
CA SER A 100 5.72 3.37 12.63
C SER A 100 5.56 4.47 11.59
N GLY A 101 5.52 5.74 12.05
CA GLY A 101 5.68 6.92 11.20
C GLY A 101 4.44 7.80 11.03
N THR A 102 3.22 7.25 11.10
CA THR A 102 2.01 8.03 10.75
C THR A 102 1.73 9.19 11.71
N LYS A 103 1.94 8.99 13.01
CA LYS A 103 1.76 10.08 13.98
C LYS A 103 2.75 11.23 13.71
N SER A 104 4.01 10.90 13.48
CA SER A 104 5.05 11.88 13.14
C SER A 104 4.79 12.57 11.79
N PHE A 105 4.23 11.84 10.82
CA PHE A 105 3.84 12.38 9.52
C PHE A 105 2.62 13.33 9.60
N LEU A 106 1.61 12.97 10.41
CA LEU A 106 0.46 13.84 10.70
C LEU A 106 0.92 15.12 11.41
N GLU A 107 1.85 15.01 12.36
CA GLU A 107 2.46 16.15 13.06
C GLU A 107 3.25 17.05 12.09
N SER A 108 4.06 16.48 11.18
CA SER A 108 4.82 17.26 10.21
C SER A 108 3.95 17.98 9.18
N LEU A 109 2.83 17.37 8.75
CA LEU A 109 1.91 18.00 7.81
C LEU A 109 1.09 19.13 8.43
N GLY A 110 0.73 19.01 9.71
CA GLY A 110 0.12 20.12 10.46
C GLY A 110 1.02 21.35 10.54
N SER A 111 2.35 21.15 10.60
CA SER A 111 3.32 22.25 10.58
C SER A 111 3.56 22.87 9.19
N ASP A 112 3.41 22.10 8.10
CA ASP A 112 3.62 22.63 6.74
C ASP A 112 2.44 23.47 6.23
N GLN A 113 1.18 23.16 6.60
CA GLN A 113 0.04 24.04 6.29
C GLN A 113 0.15 25.43 6.95
N ALA A 114 0.84 25.54 8.09
CA ALA A 114 1.06 26.82 8.75
C ALA A 114 2.07 27.71 8.00
N LYS A 115 2.97 27.13 7.20
CA LYS A 115 3.97 27.88 6.42
C LYS A 115 3.43 28.42 5.11
N ASP A 116 2.54 27.68 4.44
CA ASP A 116 1.89 28.15 3.20
C ASP A 116 0.80 29.20 3.45
N SER A 117 0.31 29.34 4.69
CA SER A 117 -0.67 30.38 5.06
C SER A 117 -0.04 31.74 5.40
N GLN A 118 1.28 31.88 5.30
CA GLN A 118 2.03 33.13 5.56
C GLN A 118 2.69 33.74 4.30
N LEU A 119 2.29 33.30 3.10
CA LEU A 119 2.73 33.90 1.82
C LEU A 119 1.56 34.54 1.07
#